data_AF-A0A5B0NF47-F1
#
_entry.id   AF-A0A5B0NF47-F1
#
_cell.length_a   1.000
_cell.length_b   1.000
_cell.length_c   1.000
_cell.angle_alpha   90.00
_cell.angle_beta   90.00
_cell.angle_gamma   90.00
#
_symmetry.space_group_name_H-M   'P 1'
#
loop_
_entity.id
_entity.type
_entity.pdbx_description
1 polymer ?
#
loop_
_entity_poly.entity_id
_entity_poly.type
_entity_poly.pdbx_seq_one_letter_code
_entity_poly.pdbx_strand_id
1 'polypeptide(L)'
;MLCRLAAPAISDPQGTGVRIELLKKIQMKGDDALKTAIGKSAFNRYGQPAKELQIETVFHLARGMNTFLLAGTGFGKSRIPEIYHTL
;
A
#
# COMPACT_ATOMS: atom_id res chain seq x y z
N MET A 1 -22.03 5.46 24.57
CA MET A 1 -21.39 4.16 24.86
C MET A 1 -20.96 3.56 23.52
N LEU A 2 -19.66 3.43 23.28
CA LEU A 2 -19.14 2.73 22.10
C LEU A 2 -19.04 1.24 22.43
N CYS A 3 -19.88 0.41 21.79
CA CYS A 3 -19.73 -1.05 21.86
C CYS A 3 -18.38 -1.44 21.25
N ARG A 4 -17.44 -1.88 22.08
CA ARG A 4 -16.26 -2.62 21.61
C ARG A 4 -16.73 -3.99 21.16
N LEU A 5 -17.07 -4.13 19.89
CA LEU A 5 -17.07 -5.45 19.26
C LEU A 5 -15.62 -5.94 19.32
N ALA A 6 -15.37 -7.09 19.94
CA ALA A 6 -14.11 -7.77 19.74
C ALA A 6 -14.01 -8.00 18.23
N ALA A 7 -13.07 -7.32 17.56
CA ALA A 7 -12.67 -7.74 16.23
C ALA A 7 -12.42 -9.25 16.34
N PRO A 8 -12.97 -10.08 15.43
CA PRO A 8 -12.67 -11.51 15.48
C PRO A 8 -11.16 -11.60 15.51
N ALA A 9 -10.63 -12.02 16.65
CA ALA A 9 -9.21 -12.23 16.80
C ALA A 9 -8.86 -13.15 15.64
N ILE A 10 -7.94 -12.72 14.77
CA ILE A 10 -7.39 -13.58 13.75
C ILE A 10 -6.83 -14.76 14.56
N SER A 11 -7.59 -15.86 14.60
CA SER A 11 -7.37 -16.95 15.55
C SER A 11 -6.07 -17.66 15.26
N ASP A 12 -5.60 -17.50 14.03
CA ASP A 12 -4.26 -17.81 13.58
C ASP A 12 -3.79 -16.76 12.56
N PRO A 13 -3.02 -15.73 12.94
CA PRO A 13 -2.44 -14.80 11.98
C PRO A 13 -1.40 -15.46 11.05
N GLN A 14 -1.08 -16.74 11.28
CA GLN A 14 -0.06 -17.54 10.58
C GLN A 14 -0.64 -18.56 9.58
N GLY A 15 -1.94 -18.50 9.29
CA GLY A 15 -2.70 -19.52 8.55
C GLY A 15 -1.93 -20.30 7.47
N THR A 16 -2.04 -21.63 7.52
CA THR A 16 -1.61 -22.63 6.52
C THR A 16 -0.43 -22.20 5.62
N GLY A 17 0.75 -21.98 6.21
CA GLY A 17 2.06 -22.27 5.61
C GLY A 17 2.54 -21.43 4.41
N VAL A 18 1.73 -20.54 3.84
CA VAL A 18 2.14 -19.69 2.70
C VAL A 18 2.02 -18.22 3.06
N ARG A 19 3.14 -17.62 3.46
CA ARG A 19 3.25 -16.17 3.60
C ARG A 19 3.47 -15.57 2.21
N ILE A 20 2.51 -14.75 1.76
CA ILE A 20 2.73 -13.89 0.60
C ILE A 20 3.66 -12.76 1.05
N GLU A 21 4.95 -12.92 0.74
CA GLU A 21 5.96 -11.90 0.99
C GLU A 21 6.15 -11.03 -0.26
N LEU A 22 6.38 -9.74 -0.06
CA LEU A 22 6.83 -8.88 -1.15
C LEU A 22 8.15 -9.40 -1.73
N LEU A 23 8.33 -9.22 -3.03
CA LEU A 23 9.57 -9.58 -3.71
C LEU A 23 10.78 -8.96 -2.98
N LYS A 24 11.81 -9.76 -2.70
CA LYS A 24 13.06 -9.29 -2.07
C LYS A 24 13.64 -8.05 -2.76
N LYS A 25 13.46 -7.92 -4.08
CA LYS A 25 13.86 -6.74 -4.87
C LYS A 25 13.21 -5.44 -4.40
N ILE A 26 11.95 -5.48 -3.99
CA ILE A 26 11.22 -4.33 -3.47
C ILE A 26 11.69 -4.04 -2.04
N GLN A 27 11.87 -5.08 -1.22
CA GLN A 27 12.36 -4.93 0.16
C GLN A 27 13.78 -4.34 0.23
N MET A 28 14.68 -4.76 -0.66
CA MET A 28 16.08 -4.29 -0.69
C MET A 28 16.25 -2.92 -1.33
N LYS A 29 15.20 -2.36 -1.93
CA LYS A 29 15.28 -1.04 -2.56
C LYS A 29 15.31 0.05 -1.47
N GLY A 30 16.15 1.06 -1.64
CA GLY A 30 16.13 2.24 -0.77
C GLY A 30 14.79 2.98 -0.86
N ASP A 31 14.40 3.66 0.22
CA ASP A 31 13.07 4.30 0.35
C ASP A 31 12.81 5.32 -0.77
N ASP A 32 13.75 6.23 -1.04
CA ASP A 32 13.62 7.24 -2.09
C ASP A 32 13.52 6.61 -3.48
N ALA A 33 14.30 5.56 -3.72
CA ALA A 33 14.29 4.82 -4.98
C ALA A 33 12.99 4.04 -5.17
N LEU A 34 12.36 3.58 -4.09
CA LEU A 34 11.04 2.95 -4.11
C LEU A 34 9.94 3.96 -4.38
N LYS A 35 9.90 5.08 -3.65
CA LYS A 35 8.96 6.19 -3.88
C LYS A 35 9.04 6.74 -5.30
N THR A 36 10.26 6.91 -5.83
CA THR A 36 10.49 7.32 -7.22
C THR A 36 9.90 6.32 -8.22
N ALA A 37 10.07 5.02 -7.99
CA ALA A 37 9.51 4.00 -8.88
C ALA A 37 7.99 3.91 -8.80
N ILE A 38 7.41 4.06 -7.61
CA ILE A 38 5.95 4.18 -7.42
C ILE A 38 5.42 5.37 -8.25
N GLY A 39 6.05 6.54 -8.13
CA GLY A 39 5.68 7.73 -8.91
C GLY A 39 5.77 7.51 -10.42
N LYS A 40 6.85 6.89 -10.89
CA LYS A 40 7.01 6.52 -12.32
C LYS A 40 5.95 5.52 -12.78
N SER A 41 5.67 4.48 -12.01
CA SER A 41 4.63 3.49 -12.33
C SER A 41 3.26 4.15 -12.46
N ALA A 42 2.92 5.03 -11.51
CA ALA A 42 1.66 5.77 -11.54
C ALA A 42 1.57 6.71 -12.76
N PHE A 43 2.65 7.43 -13.07
CA PHE A 43 2.70 8.30 -14.25
C PHE A 43 2.49 7.50 -15.54
N ASN A 44 3.20 6.38 -15.69
CA ASN A 44 3.09 5.52 -16.87
C ASN A 44 1.68 4.97 -17.06
N ARG A 45 0.97 4.66 -15.97
CA ARG A 45 -0.38 4.08 -16.03
C ARG A 45 -1.47 5.12 -16.28
N TYR A 46 -1.39 6.29 -15.65
CA TYR A 46 -2.48 7.27 -15.66
C TYR A 46 -2.18 8.54 -16.45
N GLY A 47 -0.99 8.66 -17.06
CA GLY A 47 -0.55 9.83 -17.81
C GLY A 47 -0.42 11.10 -16.97
N GLN A 48 -0.44 10.97 -15.63
CA GLN A 48 -0.44 12.10 -14.70
C GLN A 48 0.34 11.74 -13.45
N PRO A 49 1.06 12.70 -12.85
CA PRO A 49 1.81 12.44 -11.62
C PRO A 49 0.85 12.04 -10.49
N ALA A 50 1.25 11.02 -9.73
CA ALA A 50 0.54 10.66 -8.51
C ALA A 50 0.71 11.76 -7.46
N LYS A 51 -0.31 11.91 -6.60
CA LYS A 51 -0.21 12.79 -5.43
C LYS A 51 0.78 12.18 -4.45
N GLU A 52 1.53 13.02 -3.75
CA GLU A 52 2.51 12.59 -2.76
C GLU A 52 1.93 11.61 -1.74
N LEU A 53 0.73 11.92 -1.21
CA LEU A 53 0.06 11.06 -0.22
C LEU A 53 -0.38 9.69 -0.80
N GLN A 54 -0.63 9.59 -2.12
CA GLN A 54 -0.84 8.28 -2.77
C GLN A 54 0.47 7.49 -2.83
N ILE A 55 1.58 8.15 -3.16
CA ILE A 55 2.91 7.53 -3.23
C ILE A 55 3.32 7.02 -1.83
N GLU A 56 3.17 7.83 -0.79
CA GLU A 56 3.45 7.44 0.59
C GLU A 56 2.59 6.26 1.03
N THR A 57 1.29 6.28 0.72
CA THR A 57 0.40 5.17 1.08
C THR A 57 0.85 3.86 0.41
N VAL A 58 1.17 3.90 -0.88
CA VAL A 58 1.66 2.72 -1.60
C VAL A 58 3.03 2.27 -1.05
N PHE A 59 3.91 3.21 -0.72
CA PHE A 59 5.21 2.92 -0.12
C PHE A 59 5.06 2.20 1.23
N HIS A 60 4.17 2.68 2.09
CA HIS A 60 3.88 2.03 3.37
C HIS A 60 3.32 0.61 3.19
N LEU A 61 2.42 0.41 2.23
CA LEU A 61 1.92 -0.93 1.88
C LEU A 61 3.05 -1.83 1.36
N ALA A 62 3.96 -1.32 0.53
CA ALA A 62 5.13 -2.07 0.04
C ALA A 62 6.14 -2.42 1.15
N ARG A 63 6.14 -1.67 2.24
CA ARG A 63 6.90 -1.99 3.47
C ARG A 63 6.15 -2.93 4.42
N GLY A 64 4.95 -3.39 4.04
CA GLY A 64 4.13 -4.28 4.87
C GLY A 64 3.48 -3.58 6.06
N MET A 65 3.37 -2.25 6.04
CA MET A 65 2.77 -1.48 7.12
C MET A 65 1.26 -1.36 6.94
N ASN A 66 0.52 -1.62 8.02
CA ASN A 66 -0.91 -1.33 8.08
C ASN A 66 -1.11 0.19 8.04
N THR A 67 -1.81 0.67 7.01
CA THR A 67 -1.91 2.11 6.71
C THR A 67 -3.36 2.56 6.66
N PHE A 68 -3.70 3.60 7.43
CA PHE A 68 -4.98 4.30 7.35
C PHE A 68 -4.77 5.63 6.61
N LEU A 69 -5.58 5.89 5.59
CA LEU A 69 -5.51 7.11 4.79
C LEU A 69 -6.82 7.90 4.92
N LEU A 70 -6.72 9.15 5.36
CA LEU A 70 -7.83 10.11 5.32
C LEU A 70 -7.86 10.82 3.96
N ALA A 71 -8.88 10.56 3.14
CA ALA A 71 -9.00 11.15 1.82
C ALA A 71 -10.45 11.34 1.34
N GLY A 72 -10.77 12.55 0.87
CA GLY A 72 -12.09 12.91 0.33
C GLY A 72 -12.47 12.22 -0.98
N THR A 73 -13.70 12.45 -1.44
CA THR A 73 -14.14 12.08 -2.80
C THR A 73 -13.29 12.82 -3.84
N GLY A 74 -13.06 12.22 -5.01
CA GLY A 74 -12.18 12.80 -6.04
C GLY A 74 -10.67 12.76 -5.74
N PHE A 75 -10.25 12.29 -4.57
CA PHE A 75 -8.82 12.16 -4.26
C PHE A 75 -8.09 11.19 -5.20
N GLY A 76 -8.79 10.17 -5.69
CA GLY A 76 -8.23 9.07 -6.49
C GLY A 76 -7.82 7.86 -5.65
N LYS A 77 -8.55 7.55 -4.57
CA LYS A 77 -8.23 6.45 -3.64
C LYS A 77 -8.04 5.10 -4.34
N SER A 78 -8.82 4.80 -5.38
CA SER A 78 -8.72 3.55 -6.16
C SER A 78 -7.35 3.35 -6.81
N ARG A 79 -6.61 4.43 -7.11
CA ARG A 79 -5.27 4.32 -7.70
C ARG A 79 -4.25 3.67 -6.76
N ILE A 80 -4.44 3.75 -5.45
CA ILE A 80 -3.49 3.24 -4.45
C ILE A 80 -3.32 1.72 -4.59
N PRO A 81 -4.38 0.88 -4.47
CA PRO A 81 -4.24 -0.55 -4.67
C PRO A 81 -3.83 -0.91 -6.10
N GLU A 82 -4.27 -0.15 -7.10
CA GLU A 82 -3.90 -0.39 -8.50
C GLU A 82 -2.41 -0.18 -8.77
N ILE A 83 -1.79 0.87 -8.21
CA ILE A 83 -0.34 1.09 -8.31
C ILE A 83 0.41 0.02 -7.54
N TYR A 84 -0.05 -0.31 -6.32
CA TYR A 84 0.57 -1.34 -5.48
C TYR A 84 0.63 -2.71 -6.18
N HIS A 85 -0.42 -3.10 -6.90
CA HIS A 85 -0.46 -4.35 -7.68
C HIS A 85 0.58 -4.37 -8.83
N THR A 86 1.06 -3.23 -9.28
CA THR A 86 2.01 -3.11 -10.40
C THR A 86 3.46 -2.89 -9.98
N LEU A 87 3.75 -2.88 -8.67
CA LEU A 87 5.12 -2.81 -8.14
C LEU A 87 5.86 -4.14 -8.30
#